data_AF-A0A2V7DDI5-F1
#
_entry.id   AF-A0A2V7DDI5-F1
#
_cell.length_a   1.000
_cell.length_b   1.000
_cell.length_c   1.000
_cell.angle_alpha   90.00
_cell.angle_beta   90.00
_cell.angle_gamma   90.00
#
_symmetry.space_group_name_H-M   'P 1'
#
loop_
_entity.id
_entity.type
_entity.pdbx_description
1 polymer ?
#
loop_
_entity_poly.entity_id
_entity_poly.type
_entity_poly.pdbx_seq_one_letter_code
_entity_poly.pdbx_strand_id
1 'polypeptide(L)'
;MNAMATALGVRIGMSAREAAHLIIRASEPRVIGDAGLVDHTCYVVDEAQAGRVVCLDTLAFADAGNARDVLCAGSHGGRVNVDALLRIVKPRGVIASDGGMAKDRSGASGLAMLDDAGVAGATVSAWSARIGDARSSWGDGVISAMNARAARLGVAVGQPARTAARHILD
;
A
#
# COMPACT_ATOMS: atom_id res chain seq x y z
N MET A 1 10.89 12.17 16.14
CA MET A 1 10.43 11.81 17.51
C MET A 1 9.62 12.97 18.04
N ASN A 2 8.44 12.74 18.64
CA ASN A 2 7.61 13.82 19.18
C ASN A 2 8.10 14.27 20.58
N ALA A 3 7.67 15.45 21.03
CA ALA A 3 8.17 16.07 22.27
C ALA A 3 7.96 15.20 23.52
N MET A 4 6.82 14.52 23.61
CA MET A 4 6.49 13.65 24.75
C MET A 4 7.41 12.44 24.85
N ALA A 5 7.69 11.76 23.72
CA ALA A 5 8.63 10.64 23.71
C ALA A 5 10.04 11.09 24.13
N THR A 6 10.49 12.27 23.67
CA THR A 6 11.77 12.85 24.09
C THR A 6 11.80 13.13 25.60
N ALA A 7 10.73 13.71 26.16
CA ALA A 7 10.65 14.02 27.59
C ALA A 7 10.67 12.77 28.48
N LEU A 8 10.16 11.64 27.98
CA LEU A 8 10.21 10.34 28.65
C LEU A 8 11.55 9.61 28.47
N GLY A 9 12.51 10.21 27.74
CA GLY A 9 13.85 9.69 27.56
C GLY A 9 14.00 8.71 26.39
N VAL A 10 13.01 8.59 25.50
CA VAL A 10 13.16 7.80 24.26
C VAL A 10 14.26 8.39 23.40
N ARG A 11 15.09 7.54 22.79
CA ARG A 11 16.19 7.94 21.89
C ARG A 11 16.18 7.10 20.62
N ILE A 12 16.65 7.70 19.52
CA ILE A 12 16.90 6.96 18.27
C ILE A 12 17.97 5.88 18.56
N GLY A 13 17.72 4.66 18.07
CA GLY A 13 18.59 3.51 18.30
C GLY A 13 18.19 2.61 19.47
N MET A 14 17.22 3.02 20.31
CA MET A 14 16.62 2.14 21.31
C MET A 14 15.80 1.03 20.63
N SER A 15 15.70 -0.13 21.28
CA SER A 15 14.75 -1.15 20.88
C SER A 15 13.31 -0.67 21.10
N ALA A 16 12.37 -1.21 20.33
CA ALA A 16 10.95 -0.91 20.51
C ALA A 16 10.45 -1.26 21.92
N ARG A 17 11.00 -2.32 22.54
CA ARG A 17 10.68 -2.74 23.91
C ARG A 17 11.11 -1.68 24.93
N GLU A 18 12.34 -1.21 24.85
CA GLU A 18 12.86 -0.17 25.77
C GLU A 18 12.05 1.12 25.63
N ALA A 19 11.82 1.56 24.39
CA ALA A 19 11.00 2.74 24.14
C ALA A 19 9.58 2.58 24.71
N ALA A 20 8.94 1.41 24.53
CA ALA A 20 7.60 1.14 25.07
C ALA A 20 7.55 1.21 26.61
N HIS A 21 8.56 0.68 27.31
CA HIS A 21 8.65 0.76 28.77
C HIS A 21 8.81 2.18 29.31
N LEU A 22 9.36 3.11 28.51
CA LEU A 22 9.40 4.53 28.85
C LEU A 22 8.06 5.20 28.54
N ILE A 23 7.48 4.88 27.38
CA ILE A 23 6.23 5.48 26.87
C ILE A 23 5.03 5.15 27.76
N ILE A 24 5.00 3.99 28.44
CA ILE A 24 3.89 3.64 29.36
C ILE A 24 3.72 4.64 30.52
N ARG A 25 4.73 5.47 30.78
CA ARG A 25 4.71 6.54 31.80
C ARG A 25 4.18 7.87 31.26
N ALA A 26 3.79 7.93 29.99
CA ALA A 26 3.19 9.11 29.38
C ALA A 26 1.89 9.49 30.10
N SER A 27 1.63 10.79 30.19
CA SER A 27 0.32 11.31 30.63
C SER A 27 -0.80 10.80 29.72
N GLU A 28 -2.03 10.82 30.22
CA GLU A 28 -3.21 10.34 29.48
C GLU A 28 -3.29 10.94 28.07
N PRO A 29 -3.52 10.10 27.03
CA PRO A 29 -3.66 10.58 25.67
C PRO A 29 -4.80 11.59 25.57
N ARG A 30 -4.51 12.74 24.94
CA ARG A 30 -5.57 13.66 24.55
C ARG A 30 -6.27 13.11 23.32
N VAL A 31 -7.58 12.92 23.40
CA VAL A 31 -8.40 12.63 22.22
C VAL A 31 -8.33 13.84 21.29
N ILE A 32 -7.80 13.62 20.10
CA ILE A 32 -7.92 14.56 18.99
C ILE A 32 -9.11 14.05 18.17
N GLY A 33 -10.08 14.92 17.88
CA GLY A 33 -11.24 14.57 17.07
C GLY A 33 -10.85 14.10 15.66
N ASP A 34 -11.75 13.41 15.00
CA ASP A 34 -11.58 12.96 13.61
C ASP A 34 -11.60 14.17 12.67
N ALA A 35 -10.44 14.81 12.50
CA ALA A 35 -10.29 15.98 11.65
C ALA A 35 -10.28 15.63 10.16
N GLY A 36 -10.90 14.51 9.75
CA GLY A 36 -10.81 14.00 8.38
C GLY A 36 -9.36 13.65 8.02
N LEU A 37 -8.62 13.06 8.97
CA LEU A 37 -7.21 12.70 8.81
C LEU A 37 -6.99 11.62 7.74
N VAL A 38 -8.05 10.87 7.41
CA VAL A 38 -8.02 9.78 6.45
C VAL A 38 -9.07 10.03 5.37
N ASP A 39 -8.61 10.14 4.13
CA ASP A 39 -9.48 10.26 2.96
C ASP A 39 -10.00 8.87 2.57
N HIS A 40 -11.29 8.65 2.78
CA HIS A 40 -11.96 7.40 2.41
C HIS A 40 -12.40 7.37 0.94
N THR A 41 -12.14 8.43 0.19
CA THR A 41 -12.59 8.54 -1.20
C THR A 41 -11.77 7.60 -2.09
N CYS A 42 -12.48 6.77 -2.85
CA CYS A 42 -11.88 6.03 -3.95
C CYS A 42 -11.94 6.88 -5.22
N TYR A 43 -10.80 7.11 -5.87
CA TYR A 43 -10.71 7.92 -7.07
C TYR A 43 -10.51 7.04 -8.29
N VAL A 44 -11.45 7.07 -9.23
CA VAL A 44 -11.20 6.52 -10.57
C VAL A 44 -10.25 7.47 -11.29
N VAL A 45 -9.05 6.97 -11.61
CA VAL A 45 -7.99 7.74 -12.27
C VAL A 45 -7.78 7.33 -13.71
N ASP A 46 -8.39 6.22 -14.11
CA ASP A 46 -8.33 5.69 -15.46
C ASP A 46 -9.45 4.70 -15.73
N GLU A 47 -9.84 4.56 -17.00
CA GLU A 47 -10.88 3.61 -17.43
C GLU A 47 -10.50 2.94 -18.75
N ALA A 48 -10.97 1.71 -18.93
CA ALA A 48 -10.92 0.96 -20.18
C ALA A 48 -12.17 0.08 -20.30
N GLN A 49 -12.38 -0.56 -21.45
CA GLN A 49 -13.53 -1.45 -21.65
C GLN A 49 -13.57 -2.60 -20.63
N ALA A 50 -12.40 -3.06 -20.16
CA ALA A 50 -12.26 -4.19 -19.26
C ALA A 50 -12.46 -3.86 -17.77
N GLY A 51 -12.44 -2.57 -17.39
CA GLY A 51 -12.56 -2.11 -15.99
C GLY A 51 -11.95 -0.72 -15.77
N ARG A 52 -11.60 -0.42 -14.51
CA ARG A 52 -11.05 0.90 -14.13
C ARG A 52 -9.73 0.76 -13.37
N VAL A 53 -8.97 1.84 -13.30
CA VAL A 53 -7.93 2.00 -12.29
C VAL A 53 -8.47 2.88 -11.18
N VAL A 54 -8.42 2.37 -9.95
CA VAL A 54 -8.97 3.04 -8.76
C VAL A 54 -7.87 3.27 -7.74
N CYS A 55 -7.71 4.52 -7.33
CA CYS A 55 -6.82 4.93 -6.25
C CYS A 55 -7.56 4.91 -4.91
N LEU A 56 -6.97 4.27 -3.91
CA LEU A 56 -7.45 4.22 -2.52
C LEU A 56 -6.27 4.18 -1.54
N ASP A 57 -6.26 5.00 -0.50
CA ASP A 57 -5.08 5.13 0.35
C ASP A 57 -4.74 3.86 1.15
N THR A 58 -5.74 3.01 1.41
CA THR A 58 -5.54 1.67 1.98
C THR A 58 -6.40 0.63 1.29
N LEU A 59 -5.84 -0.56 1.05
CA LEU A 59 -6.56 -1.71 0.48
C LEU A 59 -7.81 -2.11 1.27
N ALA A 60 -7.90 -1.73 2.54
CA ALA A 60 -9.09 -1.92 3.37
C ALA A 60 -10.30 -1.07 2.94
N PHE A 61 -10.12 -0.08 2.06
CA PHE A 61 -11.22 0.73 1.51
C PHE A 61 -11.82 0.15 0.24
N ALA A 62 -11.28 -0.97 -0.27
CA ALA A 62 -11.89 -1.68 -1.37
C ALA A 62 -13.26 -2.25 -0.95
N ASP A 63 -14.10 -2.49 -1.95
CA ASP A 63 -15.38 -3.18 -1.79
C ASP A 63 -15.61 -4.22 -2.91
N ALA A 64 -16.76 -4.91 -2.88
CA ALA A 64 -17.09 -5.93 -3.88
C ALA A 64 -17.21 -5.36 -5.32
N GLY A 65 -17.48 -4.07 -5.48
CA GLY A 65 -17.54 -3.38 -6.76
C GLY A 65 -16.18 -3.25 -7.45
N ASN A 66 -15.08 -3.46 -6.72
CA ASN A 66 -13.72 -3.41 -7.26
C ASN A 66 -13.25 -4.70 -7.97
N ALA A 67 -14.11 -5.71 -8.12
CA ALA A 67 -13.72 -7.01 -8.68
C ALA A 67 -13.11 -6.94 -10.09
N ARG A 68 -13.46 -5.92 -10.88
CA ARG A 68 -12.94 -5.73 -12.25
C ARG A 68 -11.82 -4.69 -12.35
N ASP A 69 -11.50 -4.04 -11.25
CA ASP A 69 -10.60 -2.89 -11.24
C ASP A 69 -9.14 -3.30 -10.99
N VAL A 70 -8.23 -2.41 -11.37
CA VAL A 70 -6.85 -2.39 -10.86
C VAL A 70 -6.79 -1.39 -9.72
N LEU A 71 -6.35 -1.84 -8.55
CA LEU A 71 -6.27 -1.01 -7.35
C LEU A 71 -4.86 -0.45 -7.18
N CYS A 72 -4.73 0.87 -7.19
CA CYS A 72 -3.51 1.57 -6.82
C CYS A 72 -3.63 2.05 -5.38
N ALA A 73 -2.79 1.53 -4.49
CA ALA A 73 -2.89 1.78 -3.06
C ALA A 73 -1.74 2.63 -2.52
N GLY A 74 -2.06 3.58 -1.62
CA GLY A 74 -1.06 4.33 -0.84
C GLY A 74 -0.39 3.49 0.25
N SER A 75 -1.05 2.40 0.67
CA SER A 75 -0.54 1.45 1.66
C SER A 75 0.49 0.46 1.08
N HIS A 76 1.20 -0.27 1.94
CA HIS A 76 2.19 -1.26 1.49
C HIS A 76 1.56 -2.57 0.98
N GLY A 77 2.25 -3.25 0.05
CA GLY A 77 1.88 -4.57 -0.51
C GLY A 77 2.19 -5.78 0.37
N GLY A 78 2.53 -5.56 1.64
CA GLY A 78 2.81 -6.63 2.60
C GLY A 78 1.61 -7.54 2.89
N ARG A 79 1.92 -8.77 3.34
CA ARG A 79 0.98 -9.88 3.56
C ARG A 79 -0.33 -9.49 4.24
N VAL A 80 -0.27 -8.66 5.30
CA VAL A 80 -1.45 -8.31 6.11
C VAL A 80 -2.49 -7.48 5.33
N ASN A 81 -2.04 -6.53 4.50
CA ASN A 81 -2.96 -5.72 3.70
C ASN A 81 -3.54 -6.52 2.53
N VAL A 82 -2.73 -7.39 1.94
CA VAL A 82 -3.18 -8.29 0.88
C VAL A 82 -4.18 -9.34 1.39
N ASP A 83 -3.93 -9.95 2.55
CA ASP A 83 -4.87 -10.89 3.18
C ASP A 83 -6.22 -10.21 3.47
N ALA A 84 -6.19 -8.99 4.02
CA ALA A 84 -7.40 -8.21 4.27
C ALA A 84 -8.16 -7.91 2.97
N LEU A 85 -7.47 -7.49 1.92
CA LEU A 85 -8.07 -7.25 0.60
C LEU A 85 -8.74 -8.50 0.05
N LEU A 86 -8.03 -9.65 0.03
CA LEU A 86 -8.51 -10.88 -0.58
C LEU A 86 -9.74 -11.48 0.13
N ARG A 87 -9.98 -11.10 1.39
CA ARG A 87 -11.23 -11.42 2.11
C ARG A 87 -12.41 -10.55 1.68
N ILE A 88 -12.15 -9.36 1.15
CA ILE A 88 -13.17 -8.42 0.65
C ILE A 88 -13.46 -8.70 -0.82
N VAL A 89 -12.42 -8.73 -1.66
CA VAL A 89 -12.53 -8.80 -3.11
C VAL A 89 -11.24 -9.35 -3.74
N LYS A 90 -11.38 -10.02 -4.89
CA LYS A 90 -10.27 -10.37 -5.78
C LYS A 90 -10.31 -9.44 -6.99
N PRO A 91 -9.61 -8.29 -6.96
CA PRO A 91 -9.61 -7.37 -8.08
C PRO A 91 -8.83 -7.96 -9.27
N ARG A 92 -8.88 -7.30 -10.42
CA ARG A 92 -8.08 -7.67 -11.59
C ARG A 92 -6.59 -7.52 -11.29
N GLY A 93 -6.23 -6.45 -10.57
CA GLY A 93 -4.85 -6.19 -10.18
C GLY A 93 -4.69 -5.31 -8.96
N VAL A 94 -3.48 -5.34 -8.39
CA VAL A 94 -3.08 -4.49 -7.26
C VAL A 94 -1.69 -3.92 -7.53
N ILE A 95 -1.54 -2.62 -7.32
CA ILE A 95 -0.27 -1.91 -7.24
C ILE A 95 -0.22 -1.20 -5.89
N ALA A 96 0.75 -1.55 -5.04
CA ALA A 96 0.87 -0.98 -3.69
C ALA A 96 2.29 -0.46 -3.42
N SER A 97 2.50 0.32 -2.37
CA SER A 97 3.85 0.72 -1.98
C SER A 97 4.68 -0.49 -1.51
N ASP A 98 5.98 -0.45 -1.74
CA ASP A 98 6.88 -1.49 -1.26
C ASP A 98 7.47 -1.22 0.13
N GLY A 99 7.20 -0.05 0.71
CA GLY A 99 7.72 0.36 2.01
C GLY A 99 9.25 0.38 2.10
N GLY A 100 9.95 0.56 0.97
CA GLY A 100 11.40 0.42 0.88
C GLY A 100 11.87 -1.03 0.99
N MET A 101 11.07 -1.97 0.47
CA MET A 101 11.11 -3.44 0.70
C MET A 101 10.84 -3.87 2.15
N ALA A 102 11.17 -3.05 3.14
CA ALA A 102 11.20 -3.38 4.56
C ALA A 102 12.09 -4.61 4.87
N LYS A 103 12.17 -4.98 6.15
CA LYS A 103 12.99 -6.13 6.59
C LYS A 103 12.47 -7.41 5.95
N ASP A 104 13.39 -8.26 5.47
CA ASP A 104 13.07 -9.56 4.85
C ASP A 104 12.04 -9.46 3.70
N ARG A 105 12.03 -8.33 2.98
CA ARG A 105 11.10 -8.02 1.89
C ARG A 105 9.63 -7.98 2.33
N SER A 106 9.36 -7.72 3.61
CA SER A 106 8.00 -7.78 4.15
C SER A 106 7.02 -6.80 3.50
N GLY A 107 7.51 -5.68 2.94
CA GLY A 107 6.69 -4.67 2.27
C GLY A 107 6.09 -5.12 0.93
N ALA A 108 6.63 -6.18 0.32
CA ALA A 108 6.11 -6.81 -0.91
C ALA A 108 5.73 -8.29 -0.72
N SER A 109 5.69 -8.76 0.53
CA SER A 109 5.44 -10.17 0.87
C SER A 109 4.06 -10.70 0.44
N GLY A 110 3.10 -9.81 0.16
CA GLY A 110 1.77 -10.20 -0.33
C GLY A 110 1.73 -10.57 -1.83
N LEU A 111 2.79 -10.30 -2.60
CA LEU A 111 2.81 -10.58 -4.05
C LEU A 111 2.58 -12.07 -4.37
N ALA A 112 3.15 -12.97 -3.56
CA ALA A 112 2.94 -14.42 -3.72
C ALA A 112 1.48 -14.81 -3.46
N MET A 113 0.86 -14.25 -2.41
CA MET A 113 -0.56 -14.48 -2.11
C MET A 113 -1.48 -13.98 -3.22
N LEU A 114 -1.15 -12.83 -3.84
CA LEU A 114 -1.89 -12.34 -5.00
C LEU A 114 -1.78 -13.32 -6.17
N ASP A 115 -0.59 -13.87 -6.42
CA ASP A 115 -0.38 -14.83 -7.52
C ASP A 115 -1.17 -16.12 -7.29
N ASP A 116 -1.14 -16.67 -6.07
CA ASP A 116 -1.92 -17.85 -5.65
C ASP A 116 -3.44 -17.61 -5.78
N ALA A 117 -3.89 -16.39 -5.50
CA ALA A 117 -5.29 -15.98 -5.65
C ALA A 117 -5.70 -15.69 -7.10
N GLY A 118 -4.76 -15.72 -8.05
CA GLY A 118 -5.01 -15.37 -9.44
C GLY A 118 -5.19 -13.87 -9.66
N VAL A 119 -4.52 -13.02 -8.90
CA VAL A 119 -4.56 -11.56 -9.00
C VAL A 119 -3.20 -11.04 -9.47
N ALA A 120 -3.18 -10.16 -10.47
CA ALA A 120 -1.93 -9.53 -10.89
C ALA A 120 -1.45 -8.56 -9.80
N GLY A 121 -0.20 -8.72 -9.35
CA GLY A 121 0.34 -7.93 -8.25
C GLY A 121 1.64 -7.24 -8.64
N ALA A 122 1.76 -5.96 -8.32
CA ALA A 122 3.02 -5.23 -8.38
C ALA A 122 3.16 -4.28 -7.18
N THR A 123 4.38 -3.81 -6.94
CA THR A 123 4.65 -2.74 -5.98
C THR A 123 5.39 -1.59 -6.63
N VAL A 124 5.20 -0.37 -6.12
CA VAL A 124 6.01 0.80 -6.43
C VAL A 124 7.05 1.06 -5.36
N SER A 125 8.20 1.62 -5.75
CA SER A 125 9.24 2.03 -4.81
C SER A 125 8.74 3.15 -3.89
N ALA A 126 8.88 2.98 -2.58
CA ALA A 126 8.62 4.05 -1.60
C ALA A 126 9.54 5.27 -1.78
N TRP A 127 10.61 5.15 -2.58
CA TRP A 127 11.46 6.28 -2.98
C TRP A 127 10.94 7.04 -4.20
N SER A 128 9.94 6.51 -4.90
CA SER A 128 9.33 7.13 -6.09
C SER A 128 7.95 7.76 -5.82
N ALA A 129 7.23 7.28 -4.80
CA ALA A 129 5.88 7.73 -4.48
C ALA A 129 5.67 7.84 -2.97
N ARG A 130 4.74 8.71 -2.56
CA ARG A 130 4.42 8.97 -1.15
C ARG A 130 3.57 7.84 -0.56
N ILE A 131 4.02 7.29 0.58
CA ILE A 131 3.22 6.33 1.36
C ILE A 131 2.00 7.05 1.95
N GLY A 132 0.84 6.41 1.85
CA GLY A 132 -0.43 6.99 2.28
C GLY A 132 -1.07 7.95 1.27
N ASP A 133 -0.52 8.06 0.04
CA ASP A 133 -1.13 8.79 -1.06
C ASP A 133 -1.21 7.88 -2.30
N ALA A 134 -2.40 7.35 -2.55
CA ALA A 134 -2.65 6.45 -3.68
C ALA A 134 -2.49 7.14 -5.04
N ARG A 135 -2.80 8.43 -5.13
CA ARG A 135 -2.66 9.20 -6.38
C ARG A 135 -1.19 9.45 -6.70
N SER A 136 -0.33 9.60 -5.69
CA SER A 136 1.13 9.61 -5.88
C SER A 136 1.65 8.23 -6.30
N SER A 137 1.13 7.16 -5.71
CA SER A 137 1.49 5.78 -6.10
C SER A 137 1.14 5.48 -7.56
N TRP A 138 -0.01 5.96 -8.02
CA TRP A 138 -0.40 5.94 -9.44
C TRP A 138 0.44 6.89 -10.30
N GLY A 139 0.59 8.13 -9.84
CA GLY A 139 1.07 9.24 -10.63
C GLY A 139 2.58 9.26 -10.85
N ASP A 140 3.31 9.02 -9.77
CA ASP A 140 4.76 9.20 -9.66
C ASP A 140 5.48 7.85 -9.51
N GLY A 141 4.74 6.81 -9.10
CA GLY A 141 5.29 5.53 -8.72
C GLY A 141 6.02 4.80 -9.85
N VAL A 142 7.14 4.16 -9.50
CA VAL A 142 7.93 3.30 -10.37
C VAL A 142 7.90 1.89 -9.83
N ILE A 143 7.57 0.91 -10.67
CA ILE A 143 7.46 -0.50 -10.27
C ILE A 143 8.79 -1.01 -9.71
N SER A 144 8.77 -1.56 -8.49
CA SER A 144 9.93 -2.12 -7.80
C SER A 144 9.91 -3.65 -7.68
N ALA A 145 8.74 -4.27 -7.75
CA ALA A 145 8.57 -5.72 -7.81
C ALA A 145 7.22 -6.08 -8.46
N MET A 146 7.12 -7.29 -8.98
CA MET A 146 5.86 -7.84 -9.50
C MET A 146 5.79 -9.36 -9.30
N ASN A 147 4.59 -9.92 -9.29
CA ASN A 147 4.38 -11.37 -9.32
C ASN A 147 4.40 -11.91 -10.76
N ALA A 148 4.38 -13.24 -10.91
CA ALA A 148 4.51 -13.88 -12.21
C ALA A 148 3.32 -13.58 -13.12
N ARG A 149 2.09 -13.48 -12.57
CA ARG A 149 0.92 -13.06 -13.34
C ARG A 149 1.05 -11.65 -13.92
N ALA A 150 1.45 -10.67 -13.13
CA ALA A 150 1.69 -9.31 -13.61
C ALA A 150 2.80 -9.30 -14.69
N ALA A 151 3.88 -10.05 -14.50
CA ALA A 151 4.94 -10.16 -15.50
C ALA A 151 4.44 -10.72 -16.85
N ARG A 152 3.55 -11.72 -16.84
CA ARG A 152 2.94 -12.27 -18.08
C ARG A 152 2.04 -11.27 -18.80
N LEU A 153 1.48 -10.30 -18.09
CA LEU A 153 0.71 -9.20 -18.66
C LEU A 153 1.61 -8.07 -19.19
N GLY A 154 2.94 -8.21 -19.10
CA GLY A 154 3.89 -7.21 -19.58
C GLY A 154 4.32 -6.22 -18.50
N VAL A 155 4.00 -6.45 -17.22
CA VAL A 155 4.53 -5.61 -16.14
C VAL A 155 6.02 -5.85 -15.96
N ALA A 156 6.81 -4.78 -15.87
CA ALA A 156 8.25 -4.82 -15.68
C ALA A 156 8.70 -3.89 -14.54
N VAL A 157 9.75 -4.29 -13.81
CA VAL A 157 10.43 -3.41 -12.84
C VAL A 157 11.06 -2.22 -13.55
N GLY A 158 10.97 -1.04 -12.96
CA GLY A 158 11.52 0.22 -13.49
C GLY A 158 10.55 1.02 -14.36
N GLN A 159 9.39 0.47 -14.72
CA GLN A 159 8.39 1.21 -15.50
C GLN A 159 7.45 2.05 -14.61
N PRO A 160 6.80 3.09 -15.15
CA PRO A 160 5.77 3.85 -14.42
C PRO A 160 4.58 2.99 -14.01
N ALA A 161 4.02 3.27 -12.83
CA ALA A 161 2.84 2.57 -12.30
C ALA A 161 1.63 2.67 -13.24
N ARG A 162 1.47 3.80 -13.92
CA ARG A 162 0.41 4.02 -14.93
C ARG A 162 0.47 3.00 -16.07
N THR A 163 1.68 2.79 -16.60
CA THR A 163 1.93 1.82 -17.66
C THR A 163 1.64 0.40 -17.18
N ALA A 164 2.12 0.06 -15.97
CA ALA A 164 1.90 -1.25 -15.38
C ALA A 164 0.42 -1.56 -15.15
N ALA A 165 -0.35 -0.61 -14.62
CA ALA A 165 -1.77 -0.78 -14.42
C ALA A 165 -2.52 -0.95 -15.73
N ARG A 166 -2.09 -0.25 -16.80
CA ARG A 166 -2.71 -0.40 -18.12
C ARG A 166 -2.48 -1.80 -18.68
N HIS A 167 -1.23 -2.29 -18.60
CA HIS A 167 -0.90 -3.68 -18.95
C HIS A 167 -1.75 -4.71 -18.19
N ILE A 168 -2.10 -4.44 -16.93
CA ILE A 168 -2.96 -5.34 -16.15
C ILE A 168 -4.45 -5.20 -16.53
N LEU A 169 -4.87 -3.99 -16.89
CA LEU A 169 -6.25 -3.67 -17.17
C LEU A 169 -6.73 -4.23 -18.52
N ASP A 170 -5.88 -4.15 -19.53
CA ASP A 170 -6.11 -4.64 -20.90
C ASP A 170 -6.21 -6.17 -20.97
#